data_AF-A0A438FY37-F1
#
_entry.id   AF-A0A438FY37-F1
#
_cell.length_a   1.000
_cell.length_b   1.000
_cell.length_c   1.000
_cell.angle_alpha   90.00
_cell.angle_beta   90.00
_cell.angle_gamma   90.00
#
_symmetry.space_group_name_H-M   'P 1'
#
loop_
_entity.id
_entity.type
_entity.pdbx_description
1 polymer ?
#
loop_
_entity_poly.entity_id
_entity_poly.type
_entity_poly.pdbx_seq_one_letter_code
_entity_poly.pdbx_strand_id
1 'polypeptide(L)'
;MVRRILEVLMEKLGVTLEESRIDGLIGLKMVNMNFYPTCPNPDLTVGVGRHSDMGTLTMLLQDGIGILYVKMEEDITSAGKKGEWVEIPPIPGALVINVGDTLQILSNRKYKSAEHRVCSTSTQSRVSIPIFTIPRPNEKIGPLP
;
A
#
# COMPACT_ATOMS: atom_id res chain seq x y z
N MET A 1 6.19 -1.08 -15.13
CA MET A 1 6.38 -0.41 -13.82
C MET A 1 6.41 -1.40 -12.66
N VAL A 2 5.31 -2.07 -12.30
CA VAL A 2 5.24 -2.98 -11.12
C VAL A 2 6.32 -4.05 -11.11
N ARG A 3 6.47 -4.80 -12.23
CA ARG A 3 7.54 -5.80 -12.40
C ARG A 3 8.90 -5.23 -11.99
N ARG A 4 9.24 -4.07 -12.57
CA ARG A 4 10.54 -3.42 -12.34
C ARG A 4 10.74 -3.01 -10.89
N ILE A 5 9.70 -2.53 -10.21
CA ILE A 5 9.77 -2.20 -8.78
C ILE A 5 10.01 -3.48 -7.98
N LEU A 6 9.27 -4.55 -8.26
CA LEU A 6 9.43 -5.81 -7.55
C LEU A 6 10.84 -6.40 -7.76
N GLU A 7 11.35 -6.39 -8.99
CA GLU A 7 12.73 -6.81 -9.30
C GLU A 7 13.75 -6.04 -8.47
N VAL A 8 13.68 -4.70 -8.45
CA VAL A 8 14.60 -3.87 -7.67
C VAL A 8 14.49 -4.17 -6.17
N LEU A 9 13.29 -4.39 -5.65
CA LEU A 9 13.09 -4.78 -4.26
C LEU A 9 13.69 -6.17 -3.97
N MET A 10 13.54 -7.15 -4.86
CA MET A 10 14.14 -8.48 -4.70
C MET A 10 15.67 -8.41 -4.75
N GLU A 11 16.25 -7.66 -5.70
CA GLU A 11 17.69 -7.42 -5.78
C GLU A 11 18.23 -6.79 -4.49
N LYS A 12 17.51 -5.84 -3.89
CA LYS A 12 17.88 -5.22 -2.60
C LYS A 12 17.81 -6.17 -1.42
N LEU A 13 17.03 -7.25 -1.53
CA LEU A 13 17.03 -8.35 -0.56
C LEU A 13 18.17 -9.35 -0.80
N GLY A 14 18.93 -9.22 -1.89
CA GLY A 14 19.95 -10.18 -2.32
C GLY A 14 19.36 -11.42 -3.00
N VAL A 15 18.10 -11.36 -3.45
CA VAL A 15 17.38 -12.48 -4.06
C VAL A 15 17.20 -12.22 -5.54
N THR A 16 17.56 -13.19 -6.38
CA THR A 16 17.18 -13.21 -7.79
C THR A 16 16.05 -14.23 -7.97
N LEU A 17 14.89 -13.77 -8.42
CA LEU A 17 13.74 -14.63 -8.70
C LEU A 17 13.69 -14.95 -10.19
N GLU A 18 13.27 -16.17 -10.52
CA GLU A 18 12.90 -16.53 -11.89
C GLU A 18 11.74 -15.66 -12.40
N GLU A 19 11.69 -15.37 -13.70
CA GLU A 19 10.62 -14.56 -14.30
C GLU A 19 9.22 -15.12 -14.01
N SER A 20 9.09 -16.45 -14.05
CA SER A 20 7.85 -17.18 -13.74
C SER A 20 7.35 -16.89 -12.32
N ARG A 21 8.27 -16.76 -11.37
CA ARG A 21 7.99 -16.47 -9.96
C ARG A 21 7.57 -15.02 -9.79
N ILE A 22 8.24 -14.09 -10.45
CA ILE A 22 7.84 -12.68 -10.48
C ILE A 22 6.41 -12.57 -11.02
N ASP A 23 6.11 -13.25 -12.12
CA ASP A 23 4.78 -13.27 -12.75
C ASP A 23 3.72 -13.93 -11.89
N GLY A 24 4.10 -14.91 -11.07
CA GLY A 24 3.27 -15.51 -10.05
C GLY A 24 2.89 -14.48 -8.98
N LEU A 25 3.86 -13.73 -8.46
CA LEU A 25 3.68 -12.76 -7.38
C LEU A 25 2.86 -11.53 -7.75
N ILE A 26 2.84 -11.12 -9.03
CA ILE A 26 2.04 -9.99 -9.54
C ILE A 26 0.98 -10.43 -10.56
N GLY A 27 0.60 -11.71 -10.50
CA GLY A 27 -0.19 -12.37 -11.54
C GLY A 27 -1.60 -11.83 -11.68
N LEU A 28 -2.29 -11.60 -10.56
CA LEU A 28 -3.62 -11.02 -10.55
C LEU A 28 -3.55 -9.51 -10.32
N LYS A 29 -4.45 -8.78 -10.99
CA LYS A 29 -4.59 -7.33 -10.83
C LYS A 29 -6.05 -7.02 -10.55
N MET A 30 -6.28 -6.35 -9.43
CA MET A 30 -7.60 -5.84 -9.07
C MET A 30 -7.53 -4.32 -9.08
N VAL A 31 -8.56 -3.70 -9.65
CA VAL A 31 -8.66 -2.24 -9.71
C VAL A 31 -9.98 -1.84 -9.08
N ASN A 32 -9.93 -0.96 -8.09
CA ASN A 32 -11.12 -0.30 -7.59
C ASN A 32 -11.17 1.13 -8.11
N MET A 33 -12.38 1.63 -8.33
CA MET A 33 -12.64 3.04 -8.61
C MET A 33 -13.39 3.59 -7.42
N ASN A 34 -12.66 4.23 -6.50
CA ASN A 34 -13.23 4.69 -5.25
C ASN A 34 -13.72 6.12 -5.41
N PHE A 35 -14.97 6.37 -4.97
CA PHE A 35 -15.55 7.70 -4.85
C PHE A 35 -15.95 7.94 -3.39
N TYR A 36 -15.43 9.02 -2.82
CA TYR A 36 -15.66 9.44 -1.44
C TYR A 36 -16.44 10.76 -1.47
N PRO A 37 -17.77 10.75 -1.25
CA PRO A 37 -18.55 11.98 -1.22
C PRO A 37 -18.18 12.85 -0.02
N THR A 38 -18.55 14.13 -0.08
CA THR A 38 -18.48 15.02 1.09
C THR A 38 -19.31 14.47 2.25
N CYS A 39 -18.74 14.47 3.44
CA CYS A 39 -19.38 14.00 4.67
C CYS A 39 -19.71 15.19 5.60
N PRO A 40 -20.96 15.36 6.05
CA PRO A 40 -21.33 16.45 6.96
C PRO A 40 -20.60 16.42 8.32
N ASN A 41 -20.29 15.21 8.83
CA ASN A 41 -19.64 14.99 10.12
C ASN A 41 -18.38 14.12 9.93
N PRO A 42 -17.30 14.66 9.35
CA PRO A 42 -16.14 13.88 8.93
C PRO A 42 -15.39 13.23 10.10
N ASP A 43 -15.51 13.76 11.32
CA ASP A 43 -14.86 13.20 12.51
C ASP A 43 -15.54 11.93 13.05
N LEU A 44 -16.78 11.66 12.63
CA LEU A 44 -17.57 10.51 13.11
C LEU A 44 -17.44 9.28 12.20
N THR A 45 -16.78 9.40 11.05
CA THR A 45 -16.66 8.31 10.08
C THR A 45 -15.37 8.40 9.27
N VAL A 46 -15.06 7.36 8.53
CA VAL A 46 -13.88 7.27 7.66
C VAL A 46 -14.30 6.81 6.28
N GLY A 47 -13.56 7.24 5.25
CA GLY A 47 -13.72 6.70 3.91
C GLY A 47 -13.28 5.23 3.85
N VAL A 48 -12.16 4.91 4.49
CA VAL A 48 -11.67 3.53 4.68
C VAL A 48 -11.05 3.40 6.06
N GLY A 49 -11.42 2.33 6.78
CA GLY A 49 -10.87 2.00 8.09
C GLY A 49 -9.36 1.70 8.08
N ARG A 50 -8.81 1.51 9.28
CA ARG A 50 -7.40 1.11 9.45
C ARG A 50 -7.22 -0.30 8.91
N HIS A 51 -6.29 -0.47 7.96
CA HIS A 51 -5.96 -1.77 7.37
C HIS A 51 -4.57 -1.76 6.75
N SER A 52 -4.06 -2.94 6.42
CA SER A 52 -2.95 -3.14 5.49
C SER A 52 -3.45 -3.85 4.24
N ASP A 53 -2.71 -3.74 3.13
CA ASP A 53 -3.09 -4.40 1.87
C ASP A 53 -2.57 -5.83 1.86
N MET A 54 -3.42 -6.80 1.53
CA MET A 54 -3.02 -8.23 1.52
C MET A 54 -2.05 -8.60 0.38
N GLY A 55 -2.04 -7.82 -0.71
CA GLY A 55 -1.32 -8.12 -1.95
C GLY A 55 0.21 -8.03 -1.87
N THR A 56 0.86 -8.03 -3.03
CA THR A 56 2.31 -7.86 -3.18
C THR A 56 2.68 -6.38 -3.15
N LEU A 57 2.09 -5.59 -4.06
CA LEU A 57 2.25 -4.14 -4.15
C LEU A 57 0.91 -3.52 -4.54
N THR A 58 0.65 -2.32 -4.03
CA THR A 58 -0.46 -1.49 -4.47
C THR A 58 0.10 -0.22 -5.11
N MET A 59 -0.50 0.18 -6.23
CA MET A 59 -0.22 1.46 -6.87
C MET A 59 -1.50 2.29 -6.85
N LEU A 60 -1.43 3.45 -6.25
CA LEU A 60 -2.57 4.31 -6.00
C LEU A 60 -2.42 5.61 -6.80
N LEU A 61 -3.36 5.82 -7.72
CA LEU A 61 -3.59 7.13 -8.31
C LEU A 61 -4.59 7.90 -7.44
N GLN A 62 -4.20 9.09 -7.01
CA GLN A 62 -5.01 9.97 -6.17
C GLN A 62 -5.36 11.24 -6.94
N ASP A 63 -6.46 11.88 -6.57
CA ASP A 63 -6.72 13.27 -6.95
C ASP A 63 -5.93 14.26 -6.07
N GLY A 64 -6.29 15.54 -6.12
CA GLY A 64 -5.62 16.61 -5.38
C GLY A 64 -6.14 16.85 -3.95
N ILE A 65 -7.05 16.04 -3.41
CA ILE A 65 -7.74 16.35 -2.14
C ILE A 65 -6.92 16.00 -0.89
N GLY A 66 -6.00 15.04 -0.98
CA GLY A 66 -5.30 14.49 0.19
C GLY A 66 -6.19 13.53 0.98
N ILE A 67 -5.99 13.39 2.29
CA ILE A 67 -6.76 12.55 3.25
C ILE A 67 -6.41 11.04 3.32
N LEU A 68 -5.36 10.60 2.63
CA LEU A 68 -4.74 9.30 2.89
C LEU A 68 -3.76 9.44 4.07
N TYR A 69 -3.89 8.61 5.09
CA TYR A 69 -2.96 8.57 6.22
C TYR A 69 -2.31 7.20 6.35
N VAL A 70 -1.01 7.19 6.66
CA VAL A 70 -0.22 5.99 6.95
C VAL A 70 0.27 6.07 8.39
N LYS A 71 0.26 4.94 9.09
CA LYS A 71 0.78 4.81 10.44
C LYS A 71 2.29 4.52 10.40
N MET A 72 3.09 5.31 11.10
CA MET A 72 4.54 5.08 11.18
C MET A 72 4.85 3.89 12.12
N GLU A 73 5.80 3.03 11.72
CA GLU A 73 6.25 1.93 12.57
C GLU A 73 7.11 2.41 13.75
N GLU A 74 7.13 1.59 14.80
CA GLU A 74 7.99 1.77 15.96
C GLU A 74 9.42 1.32 15.61
N ASP A 75 10.32 2.24 15.29
CA ASP A 75 11.74 1.91 15.30
C ASP A 75 12.26 1.86 16.74
N ILE A 76 13.19 0.93 17.01
CA ILE A 76 13.87 0.74 18.32
C ILE A 76 14.59 2.03 18.78
N THR A 77 14.86 2.96 17.86
CA THR A 77 15.45 4.29 18.11
C THR A 77 14.41 5.38 18.40
N SER A 78 13.14 5.13 18.11
CA SER A 78 12.03 6.08 18.30
C SER A 78 11.40 5.91 19.68
N ALA A 79 12.20 6.10 20.73
CA ALA A 79 11.72 6.20 22.11
C ALA A 79 10.84 7.46 22.27
N GLY A 80 9.58 7.39 21.81
CA GLY A 80 8.57 8.42 22.07
C GLY A 80 7.52 8.69 20.98
N LYS A 81 7.69 8.23 19.73
CA LYS A 81 6.76 8.55 18.61
C LYS A 81 5.92 7.36 18.16
N LYS A 82 5.31 6.68 19.13
CA LYS A 82 4.47 5.51 18.87
C LYS A 82 3.15 5.90 18.21
N GLY A 83 2.88 5.36 17.02
CA GLY A 83 1.55 5.41 16.41
C GLY A 83 1.13 6.75 15.79
N GLU A 84 2.09 7.58 15.38
CA GLU A 84 1.82 8.80 14.63
C GLU A 84 1.25 8.45 13.25
N TRP A 85 0.13 9.09 12.89
CA TRP A 85 -0.47 9.01 11.56
C TRP A 85 0.01 10.18 10.73
N VAL A 86 0.65 9.89 9.60
CA VAL A 86 1.18 10.90 8.68
C VAL A 86 0.30 10.94 7.44
N GLU A 87 -0.12 12.15 7.04
CA GLU A 87 -0.83 12.35 5.79
C GLU A 87 0.13 12.18 4.60
N ILE A 88 -0.32 11.48 3.57
CA ILE A 88 0.40 11.38 2.30
C ILE A 88 -0.13 12.48 1.38
N PRO A 89 0.63 13.55 1.14
CA PRO A 89 0.17 14.65 0.31
C PRO A 89 0.09 14.21 -1.16
N PRO A 90 -0.96 14.62 -1.90
CA PRO A 90 -1.05 14.32 -3.31
C PRO A 90 -0.02 15.15 -4.08
N ILE A 91 0.77 14.48 -4.92
CA ILE A 91 1.76 15.12 -5.79
C ILE A 91 1.29 15.00 -7.24
N PRO A 92 1.12 16.11 -7.98
CA PRO A 92 0.69 16.07 -9.38
C PRO A 92 1.59 15.15 -10.23
N GLY A 93 0.97 14.20 -10.93
CA GLY A 93 1.67 13.24 -11.79
C GLY A 93 2.37 12.09 -11.05
N ALA A 94 2.26 12.01 -9.72
CA ALA A 94 2.83 10.93 -8.93
C ALA A 94 1.83 9.81 -8.66
N LEU A 95 2.36 8.61 -8.40
CA LEU A 95 1.63 7.48 -7.84
C LEU A 95 2.14 7.22 -6.43
N VAL A 96 1.24 6.89 -5.52
CA VAL A 96 1.61 6.34 -4.21
C VAL A 96 1.78 4.83 -4.38
N ILE A 97 2.89 4.28 -3.90
CA ILE A 97 3.17 2.84 -3.93
C ILE A 97 3.36 2.36 -2.51
N ASN A 98 2.64 1.30 -2.12
CA ASN A 98 2.84 0.66 -0.83
C ASN A 98 3.06 -0.85 -0.97
N VAL A 99 3.82 -1.36 -0.01
CA VAL A 99 4.07 -2.78 0.19
C VAL A 99 2.83 -3.40 0.82
N GLY A 100 2.44 -4.58 0.33
CA GLY A 100 1.40 -5.39 0.94
C GLY A 100 1.95 -6.56 1.76
N ASP A 101 1.07 -7.24 2.46
CA ASP A 101 1.37 -8.31 3.42
C ASP A 101 2.13 -9.46 2.75
N THR A 102 1.82 -9.79 1.49
CA THR A 102 2.53 -10.84 0.75
C THR A 102 4.02 -10.52 0.66
N LEU A 103 4.37 -9.28 0.28
CA LEU A 103 5.77 -8.89 0.14
C LEU A 103 6.46 -8.72 1.50
N GLN A 104 5.73 -8.31 2.53
CA GLN A 104 6.22 -8.36 3.91
C GLN A 104 6.59 -9.79 4.34
N ILE A 105 5.75 -10.79 4.03
CA ILE A 105 6.02 -12.20 4.35
C ILE A 105 7.25 -12.69 3.57
N LEU A 106 7.28 -12.46 2.24
CA LEU A 106 8.39 -12.87 1.36
C LEU A 106 9.73 -12.30 1.81
N SER A 107 9.74 -11.03 2.20
CA SER A 107 10.96 -10.34 2.65
C SER A 107 11.36 -10.67 4.09
N ASN A 108 10.66 -11.59 4.76
CA ASN A 108 10.83 -11.89 6.18
C ASN A 108 10.79 -10.62 7.05
N ARG A 109 9.76 -9.79 6.84
CA ARG A 109 9.51 -8.50 7.52
C ARG A 109 10.56 -7.39 7.28
N LYS A 110 11.47 -7.54 6.32
CA LYS A 110 12.39 -6.46 5.91
C LYS A 110 11.64 -5.31 5.21
N TYR A 111 10.63 -5.64 4.41
CA TYR A 111 9.66 -4.66 3.91
C TYR A 111 8.40 -4.66 4.76
N LYS A 112 7.83 -3.47 4.97
CA LYS A 112 6.73 -3.24 5.91
C LYS A 112 5.43 -2.96 5.19
N SER A 113 4.43 -3.77 5.48
CA SER A 113 3.05 -3.55 5.08
C SER A 113 2.41 -2.61 6.09
N ALA A 114 2.46 -1.31 5.80
CA ALA A 114 2.05 -0.29 6.76
C ALA A 114 0.52 -0.20 6.87
N GLU A 115 0.03 -0.06 8.10
CA GLU A 115 -1.37 0.30 8.33
C GLU A 115 -1.65 1.68 7.72
N HIS A 116 -2.75 1.79 6.99
CA HIS A 116 -3.20 3.02 6.39
C HIS A 116 -4.72 3.17 6.49
N ARG A 117 -5.22 4.39 6.31
CA ARG A 117 -6.65 4.74 6.37
C ARG A 117 -6.95 5.91 5.45
N VAL A 118 -8.21 6.06 5.07
CA VAL A 118 -8.69 7.23 4.32
C VAL A 118 -9.72 7.95 5.18
N CYS A 119 -9.43 9.19 5.54
CA CYS A 119 -10.37 10.02 6.30
C CYS A 119 -11.54 10.50 5.42
N SER A 120 -12.58 11.04 6.06
CA SER A 120 -13.66 11.72 5.36
C SER A 120 -13.41 13.23 5.36
N THR A 121 -14.03 13.96 4.43
CA THR A 121 -13.94 15.42 4.37
C THR A 121 -15.31 16.02 4.10
N SER A 122 -15.60 17.18 4.67
CA SER A 122 -16.84 17.93 4.43
C SER A 122 -16.74 18.93 3.28
N THR A 123 -15.55 19.15 2.74
CA THR A 123 -15.27 20.27 1.83
C THR A 123 -15.43 19.89 0.36
N GLN A 124 -14.87 18.76 -0.06
CA GLN A 124 -14.85 18.32 -1.45
C GLN A 124 -14.92 16.80 -1.55
N SER A 125 -15.55 16.28 -2.60
CA SER A 125 -15.53 14.84 -2.88
C SER A 125 -14.15 14.43 -3.38
N ARG A 126 -13.71 13.22 -3.02
CA ARG A 126 -12.43 12.64 -3.42
C ARG A 126 -12.63 11.42 -4.32
N VAL A 127 -11.74 11.21 -5.27
CA VAL A 127 -11.61 9.98 -6.06
C VAL A 127 -10.23 9.37 -5.92
N SER A 128 -10.16 8.04 -6.01
CA SER A 128 -8.86 7.36 -6.15
C SER A 128 -8.99 6.02 -6.83
N ILE A 129 -7.92 5.61 -7.50
CA ILE A 129 -7.85 4.37 -8.26
C ILE A 129 -6.67 3.53 -7.74
N PRO A 130 -6.87 2.69 -6.70
CA PRO A 130 -5.88 1.70 -6.32
C PRO A 130 -5.87 0.54 -7.32
N ILE A 131 -4.67 0.13 -7.69
CA ILE A 131 -4.37 -1.07 -8.47
C ILE A 131 -3.60 -2.01 -7.57
N PHE A 132 -4.25 -3.09 -7.14
CA PHE A 132 -3.65 -4.12 -6.29
C PHE A 132 -3.02 -5.18 -7.16
N THR A 133 -1.74 -5.49 -6.92
CA THR A 133 -1.09 -6.68 -7.48
C THR A 133 -1.12 -7.79 -6.45
N ILE A 134 -1.68 -8.93 -6.85
CA ILE A 134 -1.96 -10.06 -5.97
C ILE A 134 -1.29 -11.30 -6.57
N PRO A 135 -0.70 -12.17 -5.74
CA PRO A 135 -0.20 -13.44 -6.21
C PRO A 135 -1.28 -14.29 -6.91
N ARG A 136 -0.87 -15.19 -7.79
CA ARG A 136 -1.77 -16.22 -8.31
C ARG A 136 -2.27 -17.10 -7.16
N PRO A 137 -3.49 -17.66 -7.23
CA PRO A 137 -4.06 -18.45 -6.13
C PRO A 137 -3.24 -19.68 -5.72
N ASN A 138 -2.45 -20.23 -6.64
CA ASN A 138 -1.57 -21.38 -6.42
C ASN A 138 -0.14 -20.98 -6.00
N GLU A 139 0.15 -19.69 -5.86
CA GLU A 139 1.47 -19.21 -5.51
C GLU A 139 1.76 -19.45 -4.03
N LYS A 140 2.86 -20.15 -3.73
CA LYS A 140 3.24 -20.44 -2.34
C LYS A 140 3.90 -19.21 -1.71
N ILE A 141 3.28 -18.62 -0.71
CA ILE A 141 3.82 -17.46 0.00
C ILE A 141 4.49 -17.88 1.31
N GLY A 142 5.73 -17.43 1.50
CA GLY A 142 6.55 -17.68 2.68
C GLY A 142 7.84 -16.87 2.60
N PRO A 143 8.61 -16.75 3.68
CA PRO A 143 9.91 -16.09 3.65
C PRO A 143 10.80 -16.66 2.53
N LEU A 144 11.43 -15.77 1.77
CA LEU A 144 12.43 -16.16 0.78
C LEU A 144 13.68 -16.72 1.50
N PRO A 145 14.40 -17.67 0.87
CA PRO A 145 15.62 -18.25 1.44
C PRO A 145 16.71 -17.23 1.77
#